data_AF-A0A5J4SJS8-F1
#
_entry.id   AF-A0A5J4SJS8-F1
#
_cell.length_a   1.000
_cell.length_b   1.000
_cell.length_c   1.000
_cell.angle_alpha   90.00
_cell.angle_beta   90.00
_cell.angle_gamma   90.00
#
_symmetry.space_group_name_H-M   'P 1'
#
loop_
_entity.id
_entity.type
_entity.pdbx_description
1 polymer ?
#
loop_
_entity_poly.entity_id
_entity_poly.type
_entity_poly.pdbx_seq_one_letter_code
_entity_poly.pdbx_strand_id
1 'polypeptide(L)'
;MSKRETQDLSSAKTQKGKSDQTKRPKGRPKNKPTATNVREYMQLKKPFTHQGQTVNPQNIEKVPQILWDLGKYEQAQGRMKQLDYSNLLRQIHQVNNSVSVYEADAGIQGLKGTVRRERIYGSFDPSGLLADAIQT
;
A
#
# COMPACT_ATOMS: atom_id res chain seq x y z
N MET A 1 -24.69 54.22 -1.94
CA MET A 1 -25.48 53.57 -0.86
C MET A 1 -26.38 52.52 -1.51
N SER A 2 -26.03 51.23 -1.42
CA SER A 2 -26.83 50.15 -2.02
C SER A 2 -27.68 49.48 -0.95
N LYS A 3 -28.99 49.42 -1.18
CA LYS A 3 -29.98 48.89 -0.25
C LYS A 3 -29.93 47.37 -0.19
N ARG A 4 -30.08 46.84 1.02
CA ARG A 4 -30.28 45.44 1.37
C ARG A 4 -31.72 45.02 1.06
N GLU A 5 -31.91 43.79 0.62
CA GLU A 5 -33.12 43.02 0.88
C GLU A 5 -32.71 41.59 1.31
N THR A 6 -33.34 41.14 2.38
CA THR A 6 -33.11 39.88 3.11
C THR A 6 -34.40 39.09 3.05
N GLN A 7 -34.34 37.77 2.85
CA GLN A 7 -35.37 36.76 3.20
C GLN A 7 -34.82 35.39 2.79
N ASP A 8 -35.01 34.25 3.45
CA ASP A 8 -35.51 33.91 4.79
C ASP A 8 -35.05 32.44 5.03
N LEU A 9 -35.05 32.00 6.29
CA LEU A 9 -34.61 30.69 6.74
C LEU A 9 -35.66 29.61 6.48
N SER A 10 -35.25 28.39 6.12
CA SER A 10 -35.99 27.19 6.52
C SER A 10 -35.17 25.90 6.44
N SER A 11 -34.70 25.47 7.61
CA SER A 11 -34.95 24.14 8.19
C SER A 11 -35.01 22.93 7.25
N ALA A 12 -33.88 22.23 7.07
CA ALA A 12 -33.89 20.85 6.58
C ALA A 12 -33.51 19.88 7.71
N LYS A 13 -34.57 19.31 8.28
CA LYS A 13 -34.64 18.25 9.27
C LYS A 13 -34.03 16.94 8.73
N THR A 14 -33.36 16.22 9.61
CA THR A 14 -32.82 14.86 9.47
C THR A 14 -33.72 13.90 8.68
N GLN A 15 -33.17 13.24 7.65
CA GLN A 15 -33.67 11.93 7.20
C GLN A 15 -32.52 10.94 7.00
N LYS A 16 -32.60 9.90 7.81
CA LYS A 16 -31.77 8.71 7.88
C LYS A 16 -32.18 7.76 6.74
N GLY A 17 -31.21 7.26 5.99
CA GLY A 17 -31.32 6.02 5.23
C GLY A 17 -31.84 6.13 3.79
N LYS A 18 -30.92 5.94 2.84
CA LYS A 18 -31.03 4.96 1.75
C LYS A 18 -29.69 4.91 1.05
N SER A 19 -29.06 3.74 1.11
CA SER A 19 -27.90 3.34 0.32
C SER A 19 -28.30 3.30 -1.15
N ASP A 20 -28.26 4.45 -1.81
CA ASP A 20 -28.46 4.52 -3.25
C ASP A 20 -27.09 4.47 -3.93
N GLN A 21 -26.92 3.43 -4.75
CA GLN A 21 -25.70 3.13 -5.48
C GLN A 21 -25.38 4.32 -6.40
N THR A 22 -24.49 5.21 -5.96
CA THR A 22 -23.93 6.24 -6.83
C THR A 22 -23.03 5.53 -7.83
N LYS A 23 -23.57 5.36 -9.05
CA LYS A 23 -22.91 4.74 -10.20
C LYS A 23 -21.55 5.40 -10.44
N ARG A 24 -20.47 4.69 -10.13
CA ARG A 24 -19.09 5.09 -10.43
C ARG A 24 -18.91 5.19 -11.96
N PRO A 25 -18.19 6.18 -12.49
CA PRO A 25 -18.01 6.35 -13.93
C PRO A 25 -17.40 5.08 -14.56
N LYS A 26 -18.06 4.60 -15.63
CA LYS A 26 -17.56 3.53 -16.51
C LYS A 26 -16.27 4.00 -17.17
N GLY A 27 -15.18 3.24 -17.05
CA GLY A 27 -14.05 3.44 -17.98
C GLY A 27 -12.62 3.20 -17.51
N ARG A 28 -12.35 2.57 -16.36
CA ARG A 28 -11.05 1.90 -16.18
C ARG A 28 -11.28 0.42 -15.94
N PRO A 29 -10.93 -0.47 -16.90
CA PRO A 29 -10.96 -1.89 -16.62
C PRO A 29 -10.11 -2.13 -15.38
N LYS A 30 -10.73 -2.79 -14.39
CA LYS A 30 -10.10 -3.10 -13.12
C LYS A 30 -9.22 -4.33 -13.35
N ASN A 31 -8.17 -4.18 -14.15
CA ASN A 31 -7.16 -5.22 -14.40
C ASN A 31 -6.25 -5.39 -13.18
N LYS A 32 -6.86 -5.47 -11.98
CA LYS A 32 -6.14 -5.96 -10.81
C LYS A 32 -6.04 -7.47 -10.99
N PRO A 33 -4.85 -8.06 -10.78
CA PRO A 33 -4.72 -9.50 -10.74
C PRO A 33 -5.75 -10.11 -9.79
N THR A 34 -6.46 -11.14 -10.26
CA THR A 34 -7.23 -12.02 -9.38
C THR A 34 -6.24 -12.96 -8.74
N ALA A 35 -6.18 -12.98 -7.42
CA ALA A 35 -5.30 -13.83 -6.63
C ALA A 35 -6.04 -14.26 -5.37
N THR A 36 -5.62 -15.38 -4.77
CA THR A 36 -6.17 -15.88 -3.50
C THR A 36 -5.34 -15.42 -2.30
N ASN A 37 -4.04 -15.16 -2.51
CA ASN A 37 -3.14 -14.69 -1.46
C ASN A 37 -2.15 -13.64 -2.00
N VAL A 38 -1.39 -13.03 -1.07
CA VAL A 38 -0.41 -11.99 -1.37
C VAL A 38 0.71 -12.47 -2.31
N ARG A 39 1.17 -13.72 -2.17
CA ARG A 39 2.26 -14.27 -2.97
C ARG A 39 1.85 -14.42 -4.44
N GLU A 40 0.69 -15.04 -4.67
CA GLU A 40 0.10 -15.15 -6.00
C GLU A 40 -0.19 -13.76 -6.60
N TYR A 41 -0.69 -12.82 -5.79
CA TYR A 41 -0.91 -11.46 -6.24
C TYR A 41 0.38 -10.81 -6.73
N MET A 42 1.49 -10.95 -6.00
CA MET A 42 2.78 -10.36 -6.37
C MET A 42 3.36 -11.02 -7.64
N GLN A 43 3.14 -12.32 -7.84
CA GLN A 43 3.56 -13.01 -9.07
C GLN A 43 2.78 -12.56 -10.31
N LEU A 44 1.47 -12.33 -10.18
CA LEU A 44 0.62 -11.91 -11.29
C LEU A 44 0.69 -10.40 -11.57
N LYS A 45 1.16 -9.62 -10.60
CA LYS A 45 1.27 -8.17 -10.74
C LYS A 45 2.39 -7.82 -11.72
N LYS A 46 2.07 -6.98 -12.71
CA LYS A 46 3.07 -6.44 -13.64
C LYS A 46 4.00 -5.46 -12.93
N PRO A 47 5.28 -5.37 -13.36
CA PRO A 47 6.18 -4.29 -12.96
C PRO A 47 5.53 -2.91 -13.10
N PHE A 48 5.84 -2.00 -12.18
CA PHE A 48 5.24 -0.67 -12.13
C PHE A 48 6.27 0.38 -11.77
N THR A 49 5.94 1.66 -12.00
CA THR A 49 6.82 2.77 -11.66
C THR A 49 6.65 3.20 -10.22
N HIS A 50 7.75 3.26 -9.47
CA HIS A 50 7.84 3.76 -8.11
C HIS A 50 9.00 4.75 -8.00
N GLN A 51 8.73 6.00 -7.59
CA GLN A 51 9.74 7.07 -7.55
C GLN A 51 10.54 7.25 -8.85
N GLY A 52 9.89 7.07 -10.00
CA GLY A 52 10.54 7.18 -11.32
C GLY A 52 11.33 5.96 -11.77
N GLN A 53 11.40 4.90 -10.95
CA GLN A 53 12.08 3.65 -11.27
C GLN A 53 11.09 2.52 -11.51
N THR A 54 11.41 1.60 -12.43
CA THR A 54 10.61 0.38 -12.64
C THR A 54 10.96 -0.63 -11.55
N VAL A 55 9.97 -1.04 -10.77
CA VAL A 55 10.13 -2.01 -9.67
C VAL A 55 9.42 -3.32 -10.00
N ASN A 56 10.04 -4.45 -9.66
CA ASN A 56 9.47 -5.77 -9.88
C ASN A 56 8.75 -6.28 -8.62
N PRO A 57 7.43 -6.56 -8.68
CA PRO A 57 6.68 -7.18 -7.59
C PRO A 57 7.33 -8.44 -7.00
N GLN A 58 7.97 -9.29 -7.82
CA GLN A 58 8.65 -10.51 -7.34
C GLN A 58 9.90 -10.23 -6.48
N ASN A 59 10.46 -9.02 -6.55
CA ASN A 59 11.53 -8.61 -5.63
C ASN A 59 10.94 -7.93 -4.39
N ILE A 60 9.86 -7.16 -4.56
CA ILE A 60 9.15 -6.52 -3.45
C ILE A 60 8.58 -7.57 -2.48
N GLU A 61 8.10 -8.72 -2.97
CA GLU A 61 7.56 -9.78 -2.09
C GLU A 61 8.59 -10.34 -1.10
N LYS A 62 9.90 -10.19 -1.38
CA LYS A 62 10.98 -10.64 -0.51
C LYS A 62 11.23 -9.70 0.66
N VAL A 63 10.81 -8.43 0.54
CA VAL A 63 11.09 -7.38 1.53
C VAL A 63 10.50 -7.70 2.91
N PRO A 64 9.24 -8.15 3.05
CA PRO A 64 8.69 -8.60 4.33
C PRO A 64 9.57 -9.65 5.03
N GLN A 65 10.01 -10.67 4.31
CA GLN A 65 10.85 -11.74 4.88
C GLN A 65 12.21 -11.21 5.32
N ILE A 66 12.89 -10.41 4.47
CA ILE A 66 14.19 -9.80 4.82
C ILE A 66 14.05 -8.93 6.08
N LEU A 67 12.98 -8.16 6.19
CA LEU A 67 12.72 -7.34 7.37
C LEU A 67 12.48 -8.17 8.63
N TRP A 68 11.81 -9.31 8.49
CA TRP A 68 11.60 -10.27 9.57
C TRP A 68 12.92 -10.86 10.04
N ASP A 69 13.75 -11.34 9.11
CA ASP A 69 15.06 -11.94 9.40
C ASP A 69 16.02 -10.92 10.05
N LEU A 70 15.90 -9.64 9.68
CA LEU A 70 16.63 -8.53 10.30
C LEU A 70 16.10 -8.12 11.69
N GLY A 71 14.96 -8.66 12.13
CA GLY A 71 14.28 -8.23 13.36
C GLY A 71 13.72 -6.80 13.27
N LYS A 72 13.50 -6.28 12.07
CA LYS A 72 13.09 -4.88 11.80
C LYS A 72 11.70 -4.73 11.20
N TYR A 73 10.92 -5.81 11.15
CA TYR A 73 9.58 -5.81 10.55
C TYR A 73 8.64 -4.80 11.20
N GLU A 74 8.50 -4.85 12.53
CA GLU A 74 7.64 -3.91 13.28
C GLU A 74 8.15 -2.46 13.17
N GLN A 75 9.48 -2.27 13.26
CA GLN A 75 10.09 -0.95 13.09
C GLN A 75 9.79 -0.36 11.70
N ALA A 76 9.79 -1.18 10.65
CA ALA A 76 9.50 -0.76 9.29
C ALA A 76 8.05 -0.31 9.09
N GLN A 77 7.11 -0.85 9.85
CA GLN A 77 5.71 -0.41 9.87
C GLN A 77 5.54 0.97 10.51
N GLY A 78 6.41 1.30 11.46
CA GLY A 78 6.37 2.55 12.23
C GLY A 78 6.92 3.79 11.51
N ARG A 79 6.92 4.89 12.26
CA ARG A 79 7.66 6.12 11.88
C ARG A 79 9.13 5.94 12.26
N MET A 80 10.03 6.40 11.41
CA MET A 80 11.47 6.40 11.69
C MET A 80 12.13 7.66 11.10
N LYS A 81 13.32 7.99 11.61
CA LYS A 81 14.11 9.11 11.09
C LYS A 81 14.57 8.80 9.67
N GLN A 82 14.75 9.84 8.86
CA GLN A 82 15.14 9.69 7.46
C GLN A 82 16.48 8.95 7.29
N LEU A 83 17.43 9.18 8.19
CA LEU A 83 18.73 8.48 8.18
C LEU A 83 18.59 6.99 8.49
N ASP A 84 17.77 6.63 9.49
CA ASP A 84 17.50 5.23 9.83
C ASP A 84 16.78 4.52 8.68
N TYR A 85 15.87 5.24 8.02
CA TYR A 85 15.16 4.74 6.84
C TYR A 85 16.10 4.44 5.68
N SER A 86 16.97 5.40 5.31
CA SER A 86 17.91 5.19 4.21
C SER A 86 18.92 4.08 4.52
N ASN A 87 19.36 3.96 5.77
CA ASN A 87 20.21 2.86 6.24
C ASN A 87 19.49 1.51 6.14
N LEU A 88 18.22 1.43 6.52
CA LEU A 88 17.42 0.21 6.40
C LEU A 88 17.28 -0.23 4.94
N LEU A 89 17.02 0.70 4.02
CA LEU A 89 16.93 0.38 2.59
C LEU A 89 18.24 -0.20 2.04
N ARG A 90 19.38 0.40 2.43
CA ARG A 90 20.70 -0.11 2.04
C ARG A 90 20.95 -1.49 2.63
N GLN A 91 20.56 -1.72 3.88
CA GLN A 91 20.72 -3.01 4.54
C GLN A 91 19.90 -4.12 3.85
N ILE A 92 18.65 -3.83 3.46
CA ILE A 92 17.82 -4.79 2.70
C ILE A 92 18.51 -5.17 1.38
N HIS A 93 19.04 -4.18 0.66
CA HIS A 93 19.77 -4.43 -0.57
C HIS A 93 21.04 -5.27 -0.33
N GLN A 94 21.77 -5.03 0.75
CA GLN A 94 22.97 -5.80 1.11
C GLN A 94 22.65 -7.26 1.48
N VAL A 95 21.53 -7.50 2.17
CA VAL A 95 21.07 -8.86 2.51
C VAL A 95 20.65 -9.61 1.25
N ASN A 96 20.00 -8.92 0.31
CA ASN A 96 19.58 -9.50 -0.96
C ASN A 96 19.80 -8.54 -2.12
N ASN A 97 20.91 -8.73 -2.84
CA ASN A 97 21.31 -7.86 -3.95
C ASN A 97 20.31 -7.87 -5.12
N SER A 98 19.40 -8.86 -5.20
CA SER A 98 18.34 -8.86 -6.21
C SER A 98 17.22 -7.86 -5.91
N VAL A 99 17.12 -7.38 -4.66
CA VAL A 99 16.15 -6.35 -4.25
C VAL A 99 16.83 -5.00 -4.30
N SER A 100 16.41 -4.15 -5.22
CA SER A 100 16.90 -2.77 -5.31
C SER A 100 16.43 -1.92 -4.12
N VAL A 101 17.11 -0.80 -3.88
CA VAL A 101 16.72 0.19 -2.86
C VAL A 101 15.29 0.73 -3.10
N TYR A 102 14.87 0.84 -4.37
CA TYR A 102 13.52 1.30 -4.73
C TYR A 102 12.45 0.23 -4.48
N GLU A 103 12.77 -1.05 -4.70
CA GLU A 103 11.90 -2.17 -4.35
C GLU A 103 11.79 -2.34 -2.84
N ALA A 104 12.89 -2.16 -2.11
CA ALA A 104 12.90 -2.12 -0.65
C ALA A 104 12.00 -0.98 -0.13
N ASP A 105 12.12 0.22 -0.71
CA ASP A 105 11.28 1.37 -0.35
C ASP A 105 9.80 1.11 -0.63
N ALA A 106 9.48 0.61 -1.83
CA ALA A 106 8.13 0.21 -2.18
C ALA A 106 7.56 -0.83 -1.20
N GLY A 107 8.36 -1.84 -0.85
CA GLY A 107 8.00 -2.89 0.08
C GLY A 107 7.67 -2.35 1.47
N ILE A 108 8.54 -1.51 2.05
CA ILE A 108 8.31 -0.88 3.36
C ILE A 108 7.10 0.06 3.30
N GLN A 109 6.96 0.86 2.24
CA GLN A 109 5.80 1.73 2.08
C GLN A 109 4.49 0.94 2.03
N GLY A 110 4.49 -0.26 1.44
CA GLY A 110 3.35 -1.16 1.42
C GLY A 110 2.96 -1.71 2.80
N LEU A 111 3.89 -1.70 3.77
CA LEU A 111 3.58 -2.05 5.17
C LEU A 111 2.89 -0.89 5.91
N LYS A 112 3.02 0.34 5.41
CA LYS A 112 2.55 1.57 6.05
C LYS A 112 1.11 1.91 5.64
N GLY A 113 0.15 1.41 6.40
CA GLY A 113 -1.27 1.75 6.25
C GLY A 113 -1.95 1.14 5.02
N THR A 114 -3.27 1.23 4.98
CA THR A 114 -4.12 0.48 4.03
C THR A 114 -3.99 0.94 2.58
N VAL A 115 -3.94 2.24 2.33
CA VAL A 115 -3.87 2.80 0.96
C VAL A 115 -2.56 2.44 0.26
N ARG A 116 -1.43 2.50 0.99
CA ARG A 116 -0.13 2.15 0.43
C ARG A 116 -0.01 0.63 0.27
N ARG A 117 -0.53 -0.14 1.23
CA ARG A 117 -0.68 -1.59 1.11
C ARG A 117 -1.43 -1.98 -0.16
N GLU A 118 -2.58 -1.37 -0.42
CA GLU A 118 -3.38 -1.65 -1.62
C GLU A 118 -2.62 -1.38 -2.94
N ARG A 119 -1.75 -0.37 -2.93
CA ARG A 119 -0.92 -0.05 -4.10
C ARG A 119 0.20 -1.07 -4.33
N ILE A 120 0.79 -1.59 -3.26
CA ILE A 120 1.97 -2.45 -3.32
C ILE A 120 1.56 -3.93 -3.32
N TYR A 121 0.84 -4.38 -2.30
CA TYR A 121 0.43 -5.77 -2.04
C TYR A 121 -1.05 -6.06 -2.36
N GLY A 122 -1.79 -5.07 -2.87
CA GLY A 122 -3.22 -5.25 -3.13
C GLY A 122 -4.03 -5.31 -1.83
N SER A 123 -5.17 -6.00 -1.86
CA SER A 123 -6.03 -6.15 -0.66
C SER A 123 -5.46 -7.13 0.38
N PHE A 124 -4.28 -7.71 0.14
CA PHE A 124 -3.73 -8.75 0.99
C PHE A 124 -2.81 -8.19 2.07
N ASP A 125 -2.73 -8.91 3.19
CA ASP A 125 -1.79 -8.61 4.25
C ASP A 125 -0.39 -9.11 3.88
N PRO A 126 0.64 -8.25 3.87
CA PRO A 126 2.01 -8.65 3.59
C PRO A 126 2.63 -9.57 4.65
N SER A 127 2.01 -9.73 5.83
CA SER A 127 2.39 -10.77 6.78
C SER A 127 2.22 -12.19 6.20
N GLY A 128 1.32 -12.39 5.23
CA GLY A 128 1.22 -13.67 4.51
C GLY A 128 2.39 -13.96 3.55
N LEU A 129 3.37 -13.06 3.45
CA LEU A 129 4.65 -13.30 2.77
C LEU A 129 5.76 -13.73 3.73
N LEU A 130 5.55 -13.56 5.03
CA LEU A 130 6.40 -14.21 6.02
C LEU A 130 6.10 -15.69 5.86
N ALA A 131 7.13 -16.51 5.62
CA ALA A 131 6.93 -17.94 5.44
C ALA A 131 6.07 -18.53 6.57
N ASP A 132 5.41 -19.67 6.31
CA ASP A 132 4.92 -20.61 7.33
C ASP A 132 6.09 -21.11 8.21
N ALA A 133 6.81 -20.21 8.89
CA ALA A 133 7.87 -20.53 9.84
C ALA A 133 7.30 -21.21 11.11
N ILE A 134 6.02 -21.63 11.07
CA ILE A 134 5.31 -22.34 12.13
C ILE A 134 4.99 -23.79 11.69
N GLN A 135 5.23 -24.21 10.45
CA GLN A 135 5.00 -25.60 10.03
C GLN A 135 6.32 -26.39 9.98
N THR A 136 6.82 -26.82 11.14
CA THR A 136 7.76 -27.95 11.26
C THR A 136 7.31 -28.81 12.42
#